data_AF-A0A963BSF7-F1
#
_entry.id   AF-A0A963BSF7-F1
#
_cell.length_a   1.000
_cell.length_b   1.000
_cell.length_c   1.000
_cell.angle_alpha   90.00
_cell.angle_beta   90.00
_cell.angle_gamma   90.00
#
_symmetry.space_group_name_H-M   'P 1'
#
loop_
_entity.id
_entity.type
_entity.pdbx_description
1 polymer ?
#
loop_
_entity_poly.entity_id
_entity_poly.type
_entity_poly.pdbx_seq_one_letter_code
_entity_poly.pdbx_strand_id
1 'polypeptide(L)'
;MHHAILSALGSARWWLVFVLAGILFMGFGVTSFNLFHLLQANLALFAEHGLMVIADGALEQLLQLLALGYFSLLLWIAFKGCESWLVDRVIRARRGE
;
A
#
# COMPACT_ATOMS: atom_id res chain seq x y z
N MET A 1 19.45 28.85 -5.75
CA MET A 1 19.11 27.46 -5.38
C MET A 1 17.62 27.26 -5.06
N HIS A 2 17.01 28.04 -4.16
CA HIS A 2 15.56 27.93 -3.83
C HIS A 2 14.61 28.05 -5.05
N HIS A 3 14.88 28.96 -5.99
CA HIS A 3 14.00 29.18 -7.15
C HIS A 3 14.01 28.03 -8.17
N ALA A 4 15.09 27.25 -8.28
CA ALA A 4 15.19 26.11 -9.19
C ALA A 4 14.39 24.89 -8.69
N ILE A 5 14.31 24.71 -7.36
CA ILE A 5 13.50 23.67 -6.72
C ILE A 5 12.01 23.98 -6.93
N LEU A 6 11.61 25.26 -6.79
CA LEU A 6 10.22 25.69 -6.98
C LEU A 6 9.75 25.56 -8.44
N SER A 7 10.60 25.87 -9.43
CA SER A 7 10.25 25.66 -10.84
C SER A 7 10.25 24.18 -11.23
N ALA A 8 11.15 23.38 -10.65
CA ALA A 8 11.20 21.94 -10.84
C ALA A 8 9.98 21.20 -10.26
N LEU A 9 9.48 21.66 -9.11
CA LEU A 9 8.26 21.17 -8.44
C LEU A 9 6.98 21.81 -8.99
N GLY A 10 7.09 22.87 -9.79
CA GLY A 10 5.96 23.65 -10.32
C GLY A 10 5.22 23.02 -11.49
N SER A 11 5.69 21.90 -12.04
CA SER A 11 4.96 21.20 -13.12
C SER A 11 3.74 20.46 -12.56
N ALA A 12 2.58 20.59 -13.22
CA ALA A 12 1.32 19.94 -12.82
C ALA A 12 1.45 18.43 -12.57
N ARG A 13 2.41 17.76 -13.24
CA ARG A 13 2.70 16.34 -13.10
C ARG A 13 3.19 15.94 -11.70
N TRP A 14 3.96 16.79 -11.02
CA TRP A 14 4.50 16.45 -9.69
C TRP A 14 3.41 16.35 -8.63
N TRP A 15 2.51 17.34 -8.61
CA TRP A 15 1.37 17.35 -7.69
C TRP A 15 0.44 16.16 -7.92
N LEU A 16 0.19 15.79 -9.18
CA LEU A 16 -0.63 14.60 -9.50
C LEU A 16 -0.01 13.31 -8.95
N VAL A 17 1.31 13.11 -9.10
CA VAL A 17 1.99 11.92 -8.56
C VAL A 17 1.98 11.92 -7.03
N PHE A 18 2.11 13.09 -6.39
CA PHE A 18 2.02 13.20 -4.94
C PHE A 18 0.62 12.86 -4.40
N VAL A 19 -0.43 13.39 -5.02
CA VAL A 19 -1.82 13.05 -4.65
C VAL A 19 -2.09 11.56 -4.88
N LEU A 20 -1.66 11.01 -6.01
CA LEU A 20 -1.79 9.58 -6.28
C LEU A 20 -1.05 8.73 -5.23
N ALA A 21 0.18 9.12 -4.86
CA ALA A 21 0.93 8.45 -3.80
C ALA A 21 0.15 8.46 -2.47
N GLY A 22 -0.44 9.61 -2.10
CA GLY A 22 -1.29 9.73 -0.92
C GLY A 22 -2.51 8.81 -0.95
N ILE A 23 -3.22 8.74 -2.09
CA ILE A 23 -4.38 7.85 -2.26
C ILE A 23 -3.97 6.38 -2.13
N LEU A 24 -2.88 5.98 -2.79
CA LEU A 24 -2.36 4.61 -2.72
C LEU A 24 -1.92 4.23 -1.30
N PHE A 25 -1.26 5.15 -0.60
CA PHE A 25 -0.85 4.96 0.79
C PHE A 25 -2.04 4.82 1.74
N MET A 26 -3.05 5.68 1.60
CA MET A 26 -4.29 5.58 2.39
C MET A 26 -5.05 4.28 2.08
N GLY A 27 -5.14 3.89 0.81
CA GLY A 27 -5.72 2.63 0.39
C GLY A 27 -5.02 1.44 1.05
N PHE A 28 -3.68 1.40 0.98
CA PHE A 28 -2.88 0.39 1.67
C PHE A 28 -3.14 0.37 3.18
N GLY A 29 -3.20 1.54 3.81
CA GLY A 29 -3.49 1.67 5.24
C GLY A 29 -4.84 1.07 5.61
N VAL A 30 -5.91 1.43 4.88
CA VAL A 30 -7.26 0.90 5.11
C VAL A 30 -7.31 -0.61 4.92
N THR A 31 -6.69 -1.14 3.86
CA THR A 31 -6.75 -2.58 3.54
C THR A 31 -5.89 -3.43 4.48
N SER A 32 -4.80 -2.88 5.04
CA SER A 32 -3.90 -3.58 5.95
C SER A 32 -4.26 -3.44 7.44
N PHE A 33 -5.03 -2.40 7.82
CA PHE A 33 -5.24 -1.99 9.21
C PHE A 33 -5.61 -3.14 10.16
N ASN A 34 -6.62 -3.95 9.79
CA ASN A 34 -7.07 -5.08 10.60
C ASN A 34 -6.71 -6.44 10.00
N LEU A 35 -5.97 -6.45 8.89
CA LEU A 35 -5.72 -7.67 8.12
C LEU A 35 -4.99 -8.72 8.93
N PHE A 36 -3.93 -8.31 9.62
CA PHE A 36 -3.10 -9.22 10.42
C PHE A 36 -3.88 -9.83 11.58
N HIS A 37 -4.69 -9.02 12.28
CA HIS A 37 -5.49 -9.49 13.40
C HIS A 37 -6.56 -10.51 12.95
N LEU A 38 -7.23 -10.25 11.83
CA LEU A 38 -8.20 -11.18 11.25
C LEU A 38 -7.55 -12.47 10.74
N LEU A 39 -6.38 -12.38 10.10
CA LEU A 39 -5.63 -13.55 9.65
C LEU A 39 -5.20 -14.42 10.83
N GLN A 40 -4.69 -13.80 11.90
CA GLN A 40 -4.32 -14.51 13.12
C GLN A 40 -5.53 -15.22 13.75
N ALA A 41 -6.66 -14.53 13.86
CA ALA A 41 -7.89 -15.12 14.41
C ALA A 41 -8.39 -16.30 13.56
N ASN A 42 -8.38 -16.17 12.24
CA ASN A 42 -8.81 -17.23 11.34
C ASN A 42 -7.87 -18.45 11.42
N LEU A 43 -6.55 -18.25 11.47
CA LEU A 43 -5.59 -19.34 11.67
C LEU A 43 -5.72 -20.02 13.04
N ALA A 44 -6.06 -19.24 14.09
CA ALA A 44 -6.33 -19.81 15.41
C ALA A 44 -7.55 -20.75 15.39
N LEU A 45 -8.61 -20.41 14.65
CA LEU A 45 -9.77 -21.31 14.46
C LEU A 45 -9.36 -22.65 13.85
N PHE A 46 -8.53 -22.64 12.80
CA PHE A 46 -8.00 -23.85 12.20
C PHE A 46 -7.11 -24.65 13.16
N ALA A 47 -6.33 -23.98 14.00
CA ALA A 47 -5.47 -24.63 14.99
C ALA A 47 -6.27 -25.30 16.12
N GLU A 48 -7.35 -24.66 16.57
CA GLU A 48 -8.19 -25.15 17.67
C GLU A 48 -9.18 -26.24 17.24
N HIS A 49 -9.78 -26.10 16.06
CA HIS A 49 -10.92 -26.92 15.62
C HIS A 49 -10.62 -27.78 14.38
N GLY A 50 -9.40 -27.69 13.84
CA GLY A 50 -8.97 -28.48 12.69
C GLY A 50 -9.75 -28.14 11.42
N LEU A 51 -10.09 -29.16 10.61
CA LEU A 51 -10.80 -28.98 9.34
C LEU A 51 -12.30 -28.73 9.50
N MET A 52 -12.86 -28.86 10.71
CA MET A 52 -14.31 -28.69 10.93
C MET A 52 -14.79 -27.29 10.59
N VAL A 53 -13.96 -26.26 10.83
CA VAL A 53 -14.29 -24.84 10.57
C VAL A 53 -14.39 -24.48 9.10
N ILE A 54 -14.01 -25.40 8.19
CA ILE A 54 -14.23 -25.21 6.75
C ILE A 54 -15.72 -25.09 6.45
N ALA A 55 -16.55 -25.91 7.10
CA ALA A 55 -18.00 -25.87 6.93
C ALA A 55 -18.61 -24.55 7.43
N ASP A 56 -17.95 -23.89 8.38
CA ASP A 56 -18.34 -22.59 8.95
C ASP A 56 -17.82 -21.40 8.11
N GLY A 57 -17.16 -21.66 6.98
CA GLY A 57 -16.65 -20.63 6.07
C GLY A 57 -15.25 -20.11 6.38
N ALA A 58 -14.52 -20.71 7.34
CA ALA A 58 -13.19 -20.24 7.72
C ALA A 58 -12.19 -20.29 6.54
N LEU A 59 -12.33 -21.27 5.64
CA LEU A 59 -11.48 -21.37 4.44
C LEU A 59 -11.76 -20.23 3.45
N GLU A 60 -13.03 -19.87 3.26
CA GLU A 60 -13.39 -18.76 2.39
C GLU A 60 -12.86 -17.44 2.95
N GLN A 61 -13.04 -17.21 4.26
CA GLN A 61 -12.48 -16.04 4.94
C GLN A 61 -10.94 -16.00 4.82
N LEU A 62 -10.26 -17.13 4.94
CA LEU A 62 -8.80 -17.20 4.75
C LEU A 62 -8.40 -16.75 3.34
N LEU A 63 -9.10 -17.25 2.31
CA LEU A 63 -8.85 -16.86 0.92
C LEU A 63 -9.12 -15.37 0.69
N GLN A 64 -10.18 -14.82 1.28
CA GLN A 64 -10.49 -13.38 1.21
C GLN A 64 -9.39 -12.54 1.88
N LEU A 65 -8.88 -12.97 3.04
CA LEU A 65 -7.78 -12.29 3.73
C LEU A 65 -6.48 -12.36 2.93
N LEU A 66 -6.17 -13.51 2.32
CA LEU A 66 -5.00 -13.62 1.43
C LEU A 66 -5.14 -12.71 0.20
N ALA A 67 -6.31 -12.68 -0.44
CA ALA A 67 -6.58 -11.81 -1.57
C ALA A 67 -6.44 -10.33 -1.18
N LEU A 68 -7.00 -9.93 -0.03
CA LEU A 68 -6.89 -8.57 0.50
C LEU A 68 -5.43 -8.22 0.85
N GLY A 69 -4.66 -9.17 1.35
CA GLY A 69 -3.22 -9.01 1.61
C GLY A 69 -2.41 -8.75 0.35
N TYR A 70 -2.63 -9.53 -0.71
CA TYR A 70 -1.99 -9.29 -2.01
C TYR A 70 -2.46 -7.96 -2.63
N PHE A 71 -3.74 -7.61 -2.50
CA PHE A 71 -4.23 -6.30 -2.96
C PHE A 71 -3.56 -5.14 -2.20
N SER A 72 -3.42 -5.27 -0.88
CA SER A 72 -2.67 -4.31 -0.06
C SER A 72 -1.22 -4.22 -0.53
N LEU A 73 -0.56 -5.35 -0.80
CA LEU A 73 0.80 -5.36 -1.34
C LEU A 73 0.91 -4.62 -2.68
N LEU A 74 -0.07 -4.80 -3.59
CA LEU A 74 -0.11 -4.08 -4.86
C LEU A 74 -0.20 -2.56 -4.66
N LEU A 75 -1.07 -2.09 -3.75
CA LEU A 75 -1.18 -0.68 -3.40
C LEU A 75 0.15 -0.13 -2.85
N TRP A 76 0.82 -0.90 -1.99
CA TRP A 76 2.12 -0.54 -1.44
C TRP A 76 3.21 -0.45 -2.53
N ILE A 77 3.30 -1.42 -3.44
CA ILE A 77 4.27 -1.38 -4.55
C ILE A 77 4.01 -0.16 -5.45
N ALA A 78 2.74 0.12 -5.78
CA ALA A 78 2.38 1.29 -6.58
C ALA A 78 2.75 2.61 -5.87
N PHE A 79 2.52 2.70 -4.55
CA PHE A 79 2.96 3.81 -3.72
C PHE A 79 4.50 3.97 -3.77
N LYS A 80 5.25 2.88 -3.60
CA LYS A 80 6.73 2.89 -3.67
C LYS A 80 7.25 3.34 -5.04
N GLY A 81 6.53 3.01 -6.12
CA GLY A 81 6.82 3.53 -7.46
C GLY A 81 6.66 5.05 -7.54
N CYS A 82 5.54 5.58 -7.03
CA CYS A 82 5.29 7.01 -6.97
C CYS A 82 6.32 7.74 -6.07
N GLU A 83 6.62 7.18 -4.91
CA GLU A 83 7.61 7.71 -3.98
C GLU A 83 9.00 7.77 -4.62
N SER A 84 9.46 6.70 -5.25
CA SER A 84 10.75 6.66 -5.95
C SER A 84 10.86 7.76 -6.99
N TRP A 85 9.81 7.95 -7.80
CA TRP A 85 9.76 9.03 -8.78
C TRP A 85 9.80 10.43 -8.15
N LEU A 86 9.06 10.65 -7.06
CA LEU A 86 9.03 11.92 -6.34
C LEU A 86 10.39 12.25 -5.72
N VAL A 87 11.02 11.27 -5.07
CA VAL A 87 12.33 11.40 -4.44
C VAL A 87 13.40 11.68 -5.49
N ASP A 88 13.43 10.91 -6.57
CA ASP A 88 14.34 11.11 -7.70
C ASP A 88 14.21 12.53 -8.29
N ARG A 89 12.98 13.03 -8.42
CA ARG A 89 12.73 14.37 -8.92
C ARG A 89 13.32 15.44 -8.00
N VAL A 90 13.16 15.29 -6.69
CA VAL A 90 13.73 16.20 -5.69
C VAL A 90 15.25 16.16 -5.70
N ILE A 91 15.84 14.96 -5.82
CA ILE A 91 17.29 14.79 -5.89
C ILE A 91 17.88 15.48 -7.13
N ARG A 92 17.31 15.25 -8.32
CA ARG A 92 17.73 15.92 -9.56
C ARG A 92 17.62 17.45 -9.47
N ALA A 93 16.48 17.93 -8.97
CA ALA A 93 16.26 19.36 -8.76
C ALA A 93 17.27 20.00 -7.79
N ARG A 94 17.74 19.25 -6.77
CA ARG A 94 18.81 19.71 -5.86
C ARG A 94 20.18 19.73 -6.52
N ARG A 95 20.47 18.82 -7.45
CA ARG A 95 21.73 18.77 -8.21
C ARG A 95 21.83 19.85 -9.29
N GLY A 96 20.73 20.51 -9.63
CA GLY A 96 20.67 21.48 -10.72
C GLY A 96 20.56 20.84 -12.11
N GLU A 97 20.17 19.56 -12.14
CA GLU A 97 19.84 18.77 -13.34
C GLU A 97 18.34 18.85 -13.65
#